data_AF-A0A6C0GV32-F1
#
_entry.id   AF-A0A6C0GV32-F1
#
_cell.length_a   1.000
_cell.length_b   1.000
_cell.length_c   1.000
_cell.angle_alpha   90.00
_cell.angle_beta   90.00
_cell.angle_gamma   90.00
#
_symmetry.space_group_name_H-M   'P 1'
#
loop_
_entity.id
_entity.type
_entity.pdbx_description
1 polymer ?
#
loop_
_entity_poly.entity_id
_entity_poly.type
_entity_poly.pdbx_seq_one_letter_code
_entity_poly.pdbx_strand_id
1 'polypeptide(L)'
;MKGRKKSNTIQNWLPVVGEVVDNKQEREPKGDVNSNLLQILACKYQIDGIENASSIKFNYENFLGLSRWVSNYGKGDEVDILYNPDNPQEITL
;
A
#
# COMPACT_ATOMS: atom_id res chain seq x y z
N MET A 1 10.71 9.84 32.77
CA MET A 1 10.48 9.94 31.31
C MET A 1 9.83 8.63 30.86
N LYS A 2 8.59 8.68 30.36
CA LYS A 2 7.87 7.48 29.90
C LYS A 2 8.48 7.04 28.56
N GLY A 3 9.01 5.82 28.51
CA GLY A 3 9.63 5.25 27.32
C GLY A 3 8.66 5.21 26.15
N ARG A 4 9.06 5.75 25.01
CA ARG A 4 8.37 5.54 23.73
C ARG A 4 8.36 4.04 23.46
N LYS A 5 7.17 3.43 23.37
CA LYS A 5 7.03 2.09 22.79
C LYS A 5 7.45 2.20 21.32
N LYS A 6 8.50 1.47 20.93
CA LYS A 6 8.90 1.35 19.53
C LYS A 6 7.74 0.72 18.76
N SER A 7 7.31 1.40 17.70
CA SER A 7 6.53 0.79 16.63
C SER A 7 7.24 -0.49 16.18
N ASN A 8 6.51 -1.59 16.01
CA ASN A 8 7.06 -2.79 15.40
C ASN A 8 7.42 -2.45 13.94
N THR A 9 8.68 -2.11 13.69
CA THR A 9 9.25 -2.20 12.34
C THR A 9 9.07 -3.64 11.87
N ILE A 10 8.35 -3.84 10.77
CA ILE A 10 8.44 -5.09 10.01
C ILE A 10 9.92 -5.18 9.59
N GLN A 11 10.67 -6.10 10.19
CA GLN A 11 12.12 -6.20 9.97
C GLN A 11 12.43 -6.30 8.48
N ASN A 12 13.48 -5.60 8.02
CA ASN A 12 14.01 -5.56 6.65
C ASN A 12 13.22 -4.79 5.60
N TRP A 13 12.09 -4.15 5.92
CA TRP A 13 11.39 -3.32 4.93
C TRP A 13 12.00 -1.92 4.83
N LEU A 14 12.20 -1.46 3.59
CA LEU A 14 12.83 -0.18 3.28
C LEU A 14 11.77 0.86 2.88
N PRO A 15 11.79 2.07 3.47
CA PRO A 15 10.90 3.15 3.03
C PRO A 15 11.37 3.72 1.70
N VAL A 16 10.44 3.87 0.76
CA VAL A 16 10.69 4.36 -0.60
C VAL A 16 9.52 5.27 -1.02
N VAL A 17 9.82 6.34 -1.75
CA VAL A 17 8.78 7.22 -2.30
C VAL A 17 8.42 6.71 -3.69
N GLY A 18 7.15 6.43 -3.91
CA GLY A 18 6.59 6.06 -5.20
C GLY A 18 5.64 7.13 -5.75
N GLU A 19 5.16 6.88 -6.97
CA GLU A 19 4.13 7.65 -7.65
C GLU A 19 2.96 6.70 -7.97
N VAL A 20 1.75 7.14 -7.66
CA VAL A 20 0.53 6.39 -7.96
C VAL A 20 0.29 6.40 -9.47
N VAL A 21 0.16 5.23 -10.08
CA VAL A 21 -0.12 5.08 -11.51
C VAL A 21 -1.58 4.78 -11.81
N ASP A 22 -2.26 4.10 -10.87
CA ASP A 22 -3.69 3.78 -10.92
C ASP A 22 -4.21 3.54 -9.50
N ASN A 23 -5.48 3.85 -9.27
CA ASN A 23 -6.13 3.63 -7.98
C ASN A 23 -7.58 3.20 -8.22
N LYS A 24 -7.85 1.90 -8.08
CA LYS A 24 -9.13 1.31 -8.46
C LYS A 24 -9.79 0.57 -7.32
N GLN A 25 -11.12 0.57 -7.34
CA GLN A 25 -11.94 -0.23 -6.45
C GLN A 25 -12.52 -1.41 -7.23
N GLU A 26 -12.27 -2.62 -6.73
CA GLU A 26 -12.82 -3.85 -7.25
C GLU A 26 -13.71 -4.51 -6.20
N ARG A 27 -14.65 -5.33 -6.63
CA ARG A 27 -15.38 -6.21 -5.73
C ARG A 27 -14.80 -7.60 -5.83
N GLU A 28 -14.39 -8.18 -4.70
CA GLU A 28 -13.96 -9.56 -4.69
C GLU A 28 -15.13 -10.46 -5.15
N PRO A 29 -14.91 -11.41 -6.07
CA PRO A 29 -15.96 -12.24 -6.63
C PRO A 29 -16.53 -13.25 -5.63
N LYS A 30 -15.87 -13.44 -4.46
CA LYS A 30 -16.30 -14.34 -3.40
C LYS A 30 -16.23 -13.64 -2.04
N GLY A 31 -17.39 -13.27 -1.53
CA GLY A 31 -17.60 -12.88 -0.14
C GLY A 31 -19.01 -12.32 0.03
N ASP A 32 -19.39 -11.98 1.26
CA ASP A 32 -20.74 -11.50 1.54
C ASP A 32 -20.97 -10.14 0.85
N VAL A 33 -22.21 -9.83 0.45
CA VAL A 33 -22.54 -8.66 -0.40
C VAL A 33 -22.05 -7.33 0.20
N ASN A 34 -21.81 -7.32 1.51
CA ASN A 34 -21.34 -6.19 2.28
C ASN A 34 -19.80 -6.10 2.39
N SER A 35 -19.06 -7.22 2.34
CA SER A 35 -17.65 -7.31 2.76
C SER A 35 -16.58 -7.36 1.67
N ASN A 36 -16.96 -7.07 0.42
CA ASN A 36 -16.14 -7.41 -0.75
C ASN A 36 -15.41 -6.23 -1.42
N LEU A 37 -15.41 -5.02 -0.86
CA LEU A 37 -14.76 -3.90 -1.55
C LEU A 37 -13.24 -3.96 -1.33
N LEU A 38 -12.50 -4.12 -2.44
CA LEU A 38 -11.05 -4.15 -2.48
C LEU A 38 -10.54 -2.87 -3.16
N GLN A 39 -9.69 -2.12 -2.46
CA GLN A 39 -8.93 -1.01 -3.04
C GLN A 39 -7.61 -1.56 -3.55
N ILE A 40 -7.26 -1.24 -4.79
CA ILE A 40 -6.00 -1.61 -5.42
C ILE A 40 -5.29 -0.31 -5.82
N LEU A 41 -4.21 0.00 -5.13
CA LEU A 41 -3.34 1.13 -5.42
C LEU A 41 -2.13 0.61 -6.21
N ALA A 42 -2.04 0.93 -7.49
CA ALA A 42 -0.87 0.63 -8.30
C ALA A 42 0.10 1.81 -8.25
N CYS A 43 1.38 1.52 -8.05
CA CYS A 43 2.42 2.52 -7.93
C CYS A 43 3.69 2.10 -8.67
N LYS A 44 4.43 3.08 -9.15
CA LYS A 44 5.81 2.93 -9.61
C LYS A 44 6.76 3.58 -8.61
N TYR A 45 7.97 3.06 -8.46
CA TYR A 45 8.98 3.57 -7.53
C TYR A 45 10.38 3.23 -8.04
N GLN A 46 11.41 3.87 -7.48
CA GLN A 46 12.80 3.64 -7.90
C GLN A 46 13.65 3.08 -6.76
N ILE A 47 14.43 2.04 -7.06
CA ILE A 47 15.43 1.46 -6.16
C ILE A 47 16.75 1.39 -6.93
N ASP A 48 17.79 2.02 -6.40
CA ASP A 48 19.12 2.06 -7.03
C ASP A 48 19.10 2.49 -8.51
N GLY A 49 18.19 3.40 -8.87
CA GLY A 49 18.02 3.91 -10.24
C GLY A 49 17.21 3.01 -11.17
N ILE A 50 16.68 1.88 -10.67
CA ILE A 50 15.82 0.96 -11.42
C ILE A 50 14.36 1.29 -11.14
N GLU A 51 13.57 1.53 -12.18
CA GLU A 51 12.11 1.68 -12.06
C GLU A 51 11.44 0.34 -11.81
N ASN A 52 10.61 0.30 -10.79
CA ASN A 52 9.81 -0.85 -10.37
C ASN A 52 8.34 -0.45 -10.35
N ALA A 53 7.44 -1.42 -10.50
CA ALA A 53 6.01 -1.23 -10.37
C ALA A 53 5.38 -2.38 -9.59
N SER A 54 4.46 -2.06 -8.70
CA SER A 54 3.70 -3.07 -7.96
C SER A 54 2.33 -2.52 -7.54
N SER A 55 1.50 -3.34 -6.89
CA SER A 55 0.16 -2.99 -6.47
C SER A 55 -0.09 -3.40 -5.04
N ILE A 56 -0.59 -2.45 -4.25
CA ILE A 56 -0.98 -2.65 -2.86
C ILE A 56 -2.49 -2.88 -2.81
N LYS A 57 -2.91 -3.96 -2.15
CA LYS A 57 -4.30 -4.37 -2.07
C LYS A 57 -4.81 -4.20 -0.65
N PHE A 58 -5.91 -3.48 -0.48
CA PHE A 58 -6.56 -3.25 0.80
C PHE A 58 -8.01 -3.72 0.77
N ASN A 59 -8.42 -4.53 1.74
CA ASN A 59 -9.83 -4.77 1.97
C ASN A 59 -10.44 -3.59 2.76
N TYR A 60 -11.48 -2.96 2.19
CA TYR A 60 -12.08 -1.74 2.70
C TYR A 60 -12.69 -1.90 4.10
N GLU A 61 -13.24 -3.07 4.41
CA GLU A 61 -13.89 -3.32 5.71
C GLU A 61 -12.90 -3.60 6.84
N ASN A 62 -11.83 -4.31 6.54
CA ASN A 62 -10.80 -4.62 7.53
C ASN A 62 -10.01 -3.37 7.95
N PHE A 63 -10.01 -2.33 7.11
CA PHE A 63 -9.15 -1.17 7.29
C PHE A 63 -9.82 0.16 6.91
N LEU A 64 -11.08 0.38 7.31
CA LEU A 64 -11.90 1.57 6.97
C LEU A 64 -11.16 2.92 7.03
N GLY A 65 -10.25 3.11 7.99
CA GLY A 65 -9.43 4.32 8.12
C GLY A 65 -8.36 4.46 7.03
N LEU A 66 -7.59 3.40 6.77
CA LEU A 66 -6.57 3.36 5.72
C LEU A 66 -7.22 3.39 4.34
N SER A 67 -8.31 2.67 4.14
CA SER A 67 -8.98 2.58 2.84
C SER A 67 -9.58 3.92 2.40
N ARG A 68 -10.12 4.71 3.32
CA ARG A 68 -10.56 6.10 3.05
C ARG A 68 -9.41 7.04 2.74
N TRP A 69 -8.25 6.81 3.34
CA TRP A 69 -7.07 7.62 3.06
C TRP A 69 -6.51 7.27 1.68
N VAL A 70 -6.38 5.98 1.39
CA VAL A 70 -5.89 5.47 0.11
C VAL A 70 -6.82 5.82 -1.05
N SER A 71 -8.13 5.88 -0.85
CA SER A 71 -9.08 6.27 -1.89
C SER A 71 -8.93 7.72 -2.37
N ASN A 72 -8.20 8.57 -1.63
CA ASN A 72 -7.96 9.96 -2.03
C ASN A 72 -6.76 10.11 -2.96
N TYR A 73 -5.91 9.08 -3.09
CA TYR A 73 -4.79 9.13 -4.02
C TYR A 73 -5.26 9.10 -5.47
N GLY A 74 -4.81 10.07 -6.25
CA GLY A 74 -4.94 10.15 -7.70
C GLY A 74 -3.68 9.70 -8.41
N LYS A 75 -3.81 9.48 -9.73
CA LYS A 75 -2.65 9.23 -10.59
C LYS A 75 -1.71 10.44 -10.57
N GLY A 76 -0.42 10.18 -10.35
CA GLY A 76 0.63 11.19 -10.25
C GLY A 76 0.92 11.64 -8.82
N ASP A 77 0.11 11.23 -7.84
CA ASP A 77 0.38 11.57 -6.44
C ASP A 77 1.58 10.79 -5.91
N GLU A 78 2.36 11.45 -5.06
CA GLU A 78 3.45 10.81 -4.30
C GLU A 78 2.87 9.96 -3.16
N VAL A 79 3.47 8.79 -2.95
CA VAL A 79 3.05 7.85 -1.90
C VAL A 79 4.27 7.23 -1.22
N ASP A 80 4.25 7.24 0.11
CA ASP A 80 5.25 6.54 0.92
C ASP A 80 4.95 5.05 0.94
N ILE A 81 5.89 4.23 0.49
CA ILE A 81 5.77 2.77 0.38
C ILE A 81 6.85 2.13 1.24
N LEU A 82 6.52 1.00 1.87
CA LEU A 82 7.47 0.06 2.42
C LEU A 82 7.72 -1.05 1.39
N TYR A 83 8.97 -1.19 0.99
CA TYR A 83 9.45 -2.19 0.03
C TYR A 83 10.17 -3.34 0.74
N ASN A 84 9.89 -4.58 0.34
CA ASN A 84 10.58 -5.76 0.85
C ASN A 84 11.76 -6.14 -0.08
N PRO A 85 13.03 -5.89 0.29
CA PRO A 85 14.18 -6.25 -0.55
C PRO A 85 14.37 -7.77 -0.70
N ASP A 86 13.87 -8.56 0.25
CA ASP A 86 13.95 -10.02 0.20
C ASP A 86 12.88 -10.62 -0.74
N ASN A 87 11.77 -9.89 -0.95
CA ASN A 87 10.74 -10.23 -1.93
C ASN A 87 10.23 -8.96 -2.65
N PRO A 88 10.90 -8.52 -3.74
CA PRO A 88 10.60 -7.25 -4.41
C PRO A 88 9.18 -7.09 -4.96
N GLN A 89 8.42 -8.19 -5.06
CA GLN A 89 7.02 -8.17 -5.47
C GLN A 89 6.08 -7.72 -4.34
N GLU A 90 6.52 -7.85 -3.08
CA GLU A 90 5.78 -7.44 -1.89
C GLU A 90 6.07 -5.99 -1.52
N ILE A 91 5.01 -5.19 -1.48
CA ILE A 91 5.01 -3.79 -1.01
C ILE A 91 3.79 -3.52 -0.12
N THR A 92 3.90 -2.53 0.78
CA THR A 92 2.79 -2.02 1.61
C THR A 92 2.93 -0.51 1.84
N LEU A 93 1.89 0.14 2.36
CA LEU A 93 1.99 1.47 2.97
C LEU A 93 2.39 1.36 4.44
#